data_AF-A0ABD6WL46-F1
#
_entry.id   AF-A0ABD6WL46-F1
#
_cell.length_a   1.000
_cell.length_b   1.000
_cell.length_c   1.000
_cell.angle_alpha   90.00
_cell.angle_beta   90.00
_cell.angle_gamma   90.00
#
_symmetry.space_group_name_H-M   'P 1'
#
loop_
_entity.id
_entity.type
_entity.pdbx_description
1 polymer ?
#
loop_
_entity_poly.entity_id
_entity_poly.type
_entity_poly.pdbx_seq_one_letter_code
_entity_poly.pdbx_strand_id
1 'polypeptide(L)'
;MNKNISLVMFGTIAVVGMVGAVVILRERPDASATFINLVVTVLIMAAAAGGLSVAIGKQGEKIEEVRAQTNGTLSKRDEKIAEQEAELIELRAAMARKQGAHSAE
;
A
#
# COMPACT_ATOMS: atom_id res chain seq x y z
N MET A 1 -10.15 7.43 -0.96
CA MET A 1 -11.34 8.06 -1.59
C MET A 1 -12.30 6.94 -1.98
N ASN A 2 -13.57 6.99 -1.56
CA ASN A 2 -14.55 5.98 -2.00
C ASN A 2 -14.65 6.05 -3.54
N LYS A 3 -14.54 4.92 -4.25
CA LYS A 3 -14.61 4.86 -5.71
C LYS A 3 -15.84 5.58 -6.25
N ASN A 4 -16.94 5.54 -5.49
CA ASN A 4 -18.19 6.21 -5.82
C ASN A 4 -18.05 7.74 -5.84
N ILE A 5 -17.27 8.32 -4.93
CA ILE A 5 -17.05 9.78 -4.86
C ILE A 5 -16.22 10.24 -6.05
N SER A 6 -15.17 9.51 -6.41
CA SER A 6 -14.36 9.85 -7.59
C SER A 6 -15.17 9.75 -8.89
N LEU A 7 -15.99 8.71 -9.05
CA LEU A 7 -16.85 8.54 -10.21
C LEU A 7 -17.87 9.68 -10.34
N VAL A 8 -18.51 10.06 -9.22
CA VAL A 8 -19.49 11.16 -9.19
C VAL A 8 -18.81 12.50 -9.52
N MET A 9 -17.62 12.77 -8.98
CA MET A 9 -16.87 13.99 -9.33
C MET A 9 -16.53 14.05 -10.82
N PHE A 10 -16.03 12.95 -11.39
CA PHE A 10 -15.74 12.85 -12.81
C PHE A 10 -16.97 13.04 -13.69
N GLY A 11 -18.07 12.36 -13.35
CA GLY A 11 -19.33 12.49 -14.07
C GLY A 11 -19.87 13.91 -14.02
N THR A 12 -19.80 14.57 -12.86
CA THR A 12 -20.28 15.95 -12.71
C THR A 12 -19.47 16.93 -13.54
N ILE A 13 -18.13 16.84 -13.51
CA ILE A 13 -17.25 17.70 -14.31
C ILE A 13 -17.49 17.47 -15.81
N ALA A 14 -17.66 16.22 -16.23
CA ALA A 14 -17.93 15.88 -17.63
C ALA A 14 -19.27 16.46 -18.11
N VAL A 15 -20.34 16.33 -17.32
CA VAL A 15 -21.67 16.88 -17.67
C VAL A 15 -21.62 18.41 -17.72
N VAL A 16 -21.05 19.06 -16.69
CA VAL A 16 -20.93 20.53 -16.65
C VAL A 16 -20.06 21.04 -17.80
N GLY A 17 -18.94 20.36 -18.09
CA GLY A 17 -18.06 20.70 -19.21
C GLY A 17 -18.76 20.54 -20.55
N MET A 18 -19.57 19.51 -20.74
CA MET A 18 -20.33 19.31 -21.97
C MET A 18 -21.41 20.39 -22.17
N VAL A 19 -22.17 20.72 -21.11
CA VAL A 19 -23.16 21.80 -21.16
C VAL A 19 -22.50 23.14 -21.42
N GLY A 20 -21.40 23.45 -20.71
CA GLY A 20 -20.63 24.67 -20.93
C GLY A 20 -20.06 24.77 -22.34
N ALA A 21 -19.61 23.66 -22.92
CA ALA A 21 -19.09 23.63 -24.28
C ALA A 21 -20.19 23.95 -25.31
N VAL A 22 -21.41 23.43 -25.12
CA VAL A 22 -22.56 23.73 -26.00
C VAL A 22 -22.98 25.20 -25.90
N VAL A 23 -22.98 25.76 -24.69
CA VAL A 23 -23.31 27.19 -24.48
C VAL A 23 -22.27 28.08 -25.13
N ILE A 24 -20.97 27.81 -24.92
CA ILE A 24 -19.89 28.59 -25.53
C ILE A 24 -19.86 28.43 -27.04
N LEU A 25 -20.12 27.23 -27.58
CA LEU A 25 -20.25 27.04 -29.03
C LEU A 25 -21.32 27.93 -29.66
N ARG A 26 -22.40 28.23 -28.93
CA ARG A 26 -23.48 29.11 -29.39
C ARG A 26 -23.15 30.60 -29.24
N GLU A 27 -22.59 31.00 -28.09
CA GLU A 27 -22.41 32.43 -27.76
C GLU A 27 -21.04 32.98 -28.18
N ARG A 28 -20.00 32.15 -28.15
CA ARG A 28 -18.58 32.48 -28.37
C ARG A 28 -17.86 31.31 -29.08
N PRO A 29 -18.21 31.00 -30.35
CA PRO A 29 -17.64 29.86 -31.06
C PRO A 29 -16.11 29.92 -31.19
N ASP A 30 -15.54 31.12 -31.19
CA ASP A 30 -14.11 31.40 -31.18
C ASP A 30 -13.40 30.91 -29.89
N ALA A 31 -14.08 30.96 -28.75
CA ALA A 31 -13.54 30.54 -27.46
C ALA A 31 -13.79 29.05 -27.14
N SER A 32 -14.57 28.36 -27.96
CA SER A 32 -15.00 26.97 -27.72
C SER A 32 -13.82 26.00 -27.63
N ALA A 33 -12.82 26.14 -28.51
CA ALA A 33 -11.63 25.29 -28.50
C ALA A 33 -10.83 25.44 -27.18
N THR A 34 -10.65 26.68 -26.72
CA THR A 34 -9.94 26.97 -25.46
C THR A 34 -10.68 26.39 -24.27
N PHE A 35 -12.01 26.53 -24.23
CA PHE A 35 -12.82 25.98 -23.14
C PHE A 35 -12.81 24.44 -23.13
N ILE A 36 -12.97 23.79 -24.29
CA ILE A 36 -12.93 22.33 -24.39
C ILE A 36 -11.57 21.81 -23.93
N ASN A 37 -10.47 22.46 -24.35
CA ASN A 37 -9.13 22.11 -23.89
C ASN A 37 -9.01 22.22 -22.37
N LEU A 38 -9.52 23.30 -21.77
CA LEU A 38 -9.52 23.47 -20.31
C LEU A 38 -10.24 22.33 -19.59
N VAL A 39 -11.44 21.97 -20.05
CA VAL A 39 -12.24 20.87 -19.48
C VAL A 39 -11.47 19.54 -19.57
N VAL A 40 -10.89 19.24 -20.74
CA VAL A 40 -10.10 18.02 -20.93
C VAL A 40 -8.86 18.01 -20.04
N THR A 41 -8.14 19.12 -19.92
CA THR A 41 -6.98 19.24 -19.03
C THR A 41 -7.35 18.96 -17.57
N VAL A 42 -8.45 19.53 -17.08
CA VAL A 42 -8.94 19.28 -15.71
C VAL A 42 -9.29 17.81 -15.50
N LEU A 43 -9.95 17.17 -16.47
CA LEU A 43 -10.27 15.74 -16.40
C LEU A 43 -9.01 14.86 -16.36
N ILE A 44 -8.00 15.18 -17.17
CA ILE A 44 -6.71 14.45 -17.18
C ILE A 44 -6.01 14.60 -15.82
N MET A 45 -5.95 15.82 -15.28
CA MET A 45 -5.34 16.06 -13.97
C MET A 45 -6.06 15.31 -12.85
N ALA A 46 -7.39 15.33 -12.85
CA ALA A 46 -8.18 14.56 -11.91
C ALA A 46 -7.93 13.06 -12.04
N ALA A 47 -7.66 12.57 -13.26
CA ALA A 47 -7.51 11.15 -13.54
C ALA A 47 -6.13 10.67 -13.08
N ALA A 48 -5.11 11.48 -13.33
CA ALA A 48 -3.77 11.28 -12.80
C ALA A 48 -3.77 11.26 -11.27
N ALA A 49 -4.42 12.24 -10.62
CA ALA A 49 -4.51 12.31 -9.16
C ALA A 49 -5.27 11.10 -8.56
N GLY A 50 -6.39 10.70 -9.18
CA GLY A 50 -7.15 9.52 -8.78
C GLY A 50 -6.37 8.22 -8.96
N GLY A 51 -5.72 8.05 -10.13
CA GLY A 51 -4.90 6.87 -10.43
C GLY A 51 -3.70 6.73 -9.50
N LEU A 52 -3.01 7.83 -9.23
CA LEU A 52 -1.88 7.86 -8.29
C LEU A 52 -2.33 7.49 -6.87
N SER A 53 -3.48 7.99 -6.42
CA SER A 53 -4.04 7.65 -5.11
C SER A 53 -4.34 6.15 -4.97
N VAL A 54 -4.84 5.51 -6.04
CA VAL A 54 -5.11 4.06 -6.06
C VAL A 54 -3.81 3.25 -6.05
N ALA A 55 -2.80 3.69 -6.81
CA ALA A 55 -1.50 3.03 -6.87
C ALA A 55 -0.79 3.06 -5.50
N ILE A 56 -0.78 4.24 -4.86
CA ILE A 56 -0.22 4.43 -3.52
C ILE A 56 -0.98 3.58 -2.49
N GLY A 57 -2.32 3.56 -2.54
CA GLY A 57 -3.13 2.74 -1.63
C GLY A 57 -2.78 1.25 -1.70
N LYS A 58 -2.66 0.70 -2.92
CA LYS A 58 -2.26 -0.69 -3.13
C LYS A 58 -0.83 -1.00 -2.67
N GLN A 59 0.08 -0.03 -2.81
CA GLN A 59 1.44 -0.18 -2.28
C GLN A 59 1.44 -0.19 -0.76
N GLY A 60 0.66 0.69 -0.12
CA GLY A 60 0.50 0.71 1.34
C GLY A 60 0.00 -0.61 1.90
N GLU A 61 -1.03 -1.19 1.28
CA GLU A 61 -1.60 -2.49 1.68
C GLU A 61 -0.55 -3.62 1.61
N LYS A 62 0.24 -3.67 0.53
CA LYS A 62 1.34 -4.64 0.41
C LYS A 62 2.45 -4.43 1.44
N ILE A 63 2.80 -3.19 1.73
CA ILE A 63 3.81 -2.87 2.74
C ILE A 63 3.33 -3.32 4.12
N GLU A 64 2.04 -3.11 4.42
CA GLU A 64 1.44 -3.54 5.68
C GLU A 64 1.40 -5.06 5.80
N GLU A 65 1.04 -5.78 4.73
CA GLU A 65 1.10 -7.25 4.68
C GLU A 65 2.52 -7.79 4.90
N VAL A 66 3.51 -7.22 4.20
CA VAL A 66 4.92 -7.60 4.36
C VAL A 66 5.39 -7.32 5.79
N ARG A 67 4.98 -6.19 6.38
CA ARG A 67 5.31 -5.84 7.76
C ARG A 67 4.70 -6.83 8.75
N ALA A 68 3.44 -7.21 8.55
CA ALA A 68 2.76 -8.21 9.38
C ALA A 68 3.43 -9.59 9.28
N GLN A 69 3.76 -10.05 8.08
CA GLN A 69 4.47 -11.31 7.87
C GLN A 69 5.90 -11.30 8.45
N THR A 70 6.63 -10.19 8.28
CA THR A 70 7.99 -10.05 8.81
C THR A 70 8.00 -10.08 10.33
N ASN A 71 7.09 -9.34 10.97
CA ASN A 71 6.95 -9.35 12.44
C ASN A 71 6.55 -10.74 12.96
N GLY A 72 5.62 -11.42 12.29
CA GLY A 72 5.25 -12.79 12.65
C GLY A 72 6.39 -13.79 12.47
N THR A 73 7.23 -13.61 11.45
CA THR A 73 8.40 -14.46 11.19
C THR A 73 9.53 -14.20 12.19
N LEU A 74 9.75 -12.95 12.58
CA LEU A 74 10.72 -12.58 13.62
C LEU A 74 10.33 -13.19 14.97
N SER A 75 9.07 -13.06 15.38
CA SER A 75 8.59 -13.65 16.63
C SER A 75 8.77 -15.17 16.66
N LYS A 76 8.52 -15.87 15.54
CA LYS A 76 8.76 -17.32 15.41
C LYS A 76 10.26 -17.68 15.43
N ARG A 77 11.13 -16.79 14.95
CA ARG A 77 12.58 -17.00 15.03
C ARG A 77 13.08 -16.81 16.46
N ASP A 78 12.60 -15.80 17.17
CA ASP A 78 12.97 -15.55 18.56
C ASP A 78 12.55 -16.71 19.48
N GLU A 79 11.36 -17.28 19.25
CA GLU A 79 10.88 -18.47 19.97
C GLU A 79 11.78 -19.69 19.73
N LYS A 80 12.19 -19.93 18.47
CA LYS A 80 13.13 -21.01 18.14
C LYS A 80 14.53 -20.81 18.71
N ILE A 81 15.01 -19.57 18.76
CA ILE A 81 16.30 -19.26 19.39
C ILE A 81 16.23 -19.59 20.88
N ALA A 82 15.15 -19.19 21.57
CA ALA A 82 14.96 -19.52 22.98
C ALA A 82 14.88 -21.03 23.23
N GLU A 83 14.20 -21.78 22.36
CA GLU A 83 14.11 -23.24 22.44
C GLU A 83 15.48 -23.91 22.23
N GLN A 84 16.23 -23.48 21.22
CA GLN A 84 17.58 -24.00 20.94
C GLN A 84 18.60 -23.62 22.03
N GLU A 85 18.48 -22.44 22.64
CA GLU A 85 19.31 -22.04 23.77
C GLU A 85 19.02 -22.90 25.01
N ALA A 86 17.74 -23.23 25.27
CA ALA A 86 17.36 -24.12 26.36
C ALA A 86 17.95 -25.54 26.15
N GLU A 87 17.82 -26.10 24.93
CA GLU A 87 18.42 -27.39 24.58
C GLU A 87 19.95 -27.37 24.74
N LEU A 88 20.64 -26.32 24.29
CA LEU A 88 22.10 -26.20 24.42
C LEU A 88 22.55 -26.12 25.89
N ILE A 89 21.78 -25.43 26.74
CA ILE A 89 22.05 -25.36 28.18
C ILE A 89 21.89 -26.75 28.82
N GLU A 90 20.82 -27.47 28.48
CA GLU A 90 20.58 -28.82 28.98
C GLU A 90 21.65 -29.81 28.51
N LEU A 91 22.05 -29.74 27.24
CA LEU A 91 23.10 -30.59 26.68
C LEU A 91 24.47 -30.29 27.32
N ARG A 92 24.78 -29.02 27.57
CA ARG A 92 26.00 -28.63 28.31
C ARG A 92 25.97 -29.12 29.75
N ALA A 93 24.82 -29.03 30.42
CA ALA A 93 24.65 -29.55 31.78
C ALA A 93 24.79 -31.08 31.82
N ALA A 94 24.24 -31.80 30.84
CA ALA A 94 24.37 -33.24 30.72
C ALA A 94 25.82 -33.67 30.41
N MET A 95 26.53 -32.95 29.54
CA MET A 95 27.96 -33.19 29.28
C MET A 95 28.82 -32.91 30.52
N ALA A 96 28.55 -31.84 31.27
CA ALA A 96 29.26 -31.55 32.52
C ALA A 96 29.05 -32.66 33.58
N ARG A 97 27.83 -33.20 33.69
CA ARG A 97 27.55 -34.37 34.54
C ARG A 97 28.31 -35.62 34.07
N LYS A 98 28.42 -35.85 32.76
CA LYS A 98 29.11 -37.01 32.19
C LYS A 98 30.64 -36.91 32.30
N GLN A 99 31.21 -35.72 32.17
CA GLN A 99 32.65 -35.47 32.38
C GLN A 99 33.04 -35.54 33.86
N GLY A 100 32.20 -35.05 34.78
CA GLY A 100 32.41 -35.19 36.22
C GLY A 100 32.39 -36.66 36.69
N ALA A 101 31.58 -37.51 36.05
CA ALA A 101 31.53 -38.94 36.33
C ALA A 101 32.78 -39.71 35.82
N HIS A 102 33.43 -39.25 34.76
CA HIS A 102 34.63 -39.89 34.20
C HIS A 102 35.95 -39.48 34.86
N SER A 103 35.95 -38.41 35.69
CA SER A 103 37.15 -37.95 36.42
C SER A 103 37.30 -38.61 37.81
N ALA A 104 36.43 -39.55 38.16
CA ALA A 104 36.40 -40.21 39.47
C ALA A 104 36.80 -41.70 39.43
N GLU A 105 37.31 -42.19 38.29
CA GLU A 105 37.95 -43.52 38.16
C GLU A 105 39.48 -43.40 38.13
#